data_AF-A0A484HJN8-F1
#
_entry.id   AF-A0A484HJN8-F1
#
_cell.length_a   1.000
_cell.length_b   1.000
_cell.length_c   1.000
_cell.angle_alpha   90.00
_cell.angle_beta   90.00
_cell.angle_gamma   90.00
#
_symmetry.space_group_name_H-M   'P 1'
#
loop_
_entity.id
_entity.type
_entity.pdbx_description
1 polymer ?
#
loop_
_entity_poly.entity_id
_entity_poly.type
_entity_poly.pdbx_seq_one_letter_code
_entity_poly.pdbx_strand_id
1 'polypeptide(L)' 'MISMRKANDVDLPRGKKQITLRIDEDVYIWFKANSKKYQTHINAALKAYKESRV' A
#
# COMPACT_ATOMS: atom_id res chain seq x y z
N MET A 1 -32.87 21.60 -21.48
CA MET A 1 -31.90 21.83 -20.38
C MET A 1 -30.73 20.89 -20.59
N ILE A 2 -29.50 21.41 -20.58
CA ILE A 2 -28.29 20.68 -21.00
C ILE A 2 -27.88 19.67 -19.92
N SER A 3 -27.60 18.46 -20.41
CA SER A 3 -26.96 17.30 -19.80
C SER A 3 -25.95 17.60 -18.68
N MET A 4 -26.22 17.11 -17.47
CA MET A 4 -25.17 16.81 -16.49
C MET A 4 -24.70 15.37 -16.75
N ARG A 5 -23.63 15.23 -17.53
CA ARG A 5 -22.85 14.00 -17.57
C ARG A 5 -22.46 13.67 -16.14
N LYS A 6 -22.86 12.49 -15.63
CA LYS A 6 -22.26 11.93 -14.42
C LYS A 6 -20.74 11.95 -14.64
N ALA A 7 -20.03 12.71 -13.83
CA ALA A 7 -18.60 12.59 -13.75
C ALA A 7 -18.32 11.13 -13.40
N ASN A 8 -17.63 10.43 -14.29
CA ASN A 8 -17.00 9.16 -13.95
C ASN A 8 -16.17 9.46 -12.71
N ASP A 9 -16.55 8.83 -11.59
CA ASP A 9 -15.77 8.82 -10.37
C ASP A 9 -14.52 8.00 -10.71
N VAL A 10 -13.54 8.70 -11.29
CA VAL A 10 -12.20 8.17 -11.48
C VAL A 10 -11.74 7.91 -10.06
N ASP A 11 -11.75 6.64 -9.64
CA ASP A 11 -11.15 6.17 -8.40
C ASP A 11 -9.65 6.44 -8.49
N LEU A 12 -9.30 7.71 -8.30
CA LEU A 12 -7.94 8.19 -8.16
C LEU A 12 -7.39 7.35 -7.03
N PRO A 13 -6.25 6.64 -7.23
CA PRO A 13 -5.74 5.73 -6.23
C PRO A 13 -5.59 6.53 -4.93
N ARG A 14 -6.47 6.26 -3.95
CA ARG A 14 -6.39 6.89 -2.64
C ARG A 14 -4.96 6.69 -2.17
N GLY A 15 -4.25 7.80 -2.00
CA GLY A 15 -2.81 7.77 -1.71
C GLY A 15 -2.51 6.87 -0.51
N LYS A 16 -1.31 6.28 -0.48
CA LYS A 16 -0.87 5.44 0.65
C LYS A 16 -1.03 6.25 1.95
N LYS A 17 -1.72 5.67 2.93
CA LYS A 17 -1.82 6.29 4.26
C LYS A 17 -0.49 6.13 4.99
N GLN A 18 0.12 7.24 5.38
CA GLN A 18 1.30 7.22 6.23
C GLN A 18 0.90 6.82 7.65
N ILE A 19 1.50 5.75 8.16
CA ILE A 19 1.29 5.25 9.52
C ILE A 19 2.64 4.93 10.16
N THR A 20 2.69 4.99 11.49
CA THR A 20 3.81 4.47 12.27
C THR A 20 3.46 3.05 12.71
N LEU A 21 4.20 2.06 12.23
CA LEU A 21 4.05 0.65 12.59
C LEU A 21 5.35 0.15 13.22
N ARG A 22 5.25 -0.61 14.31
CA ARG A 22 6.38 -1.33 14.90
C ARG A 22 6.47 -2.70 14.25
N ILE A 23 7.68 -3.08 13.85
CA ILE A 23 8.03 -4.39 13.31
C ILE A 23 9.29 -4.87 14.02
N ASP A 24 9.48 -6.18 14.06
CA ASP A 24 10.68 -6.78 14.64
C ASP A 24 11.93 -6.35 13.84
N GLU A 25 13.05 -6.23 14.55
CA GLU A 25 14.29 -5.70 14.00
C GLU A 25 14.88 -6.61 12.92
N ASP A 26 14.81 -7.92 13.10
CA ASP A 26 15.25 -8.93 12.13
C ASP A 26 14.47 -8.85 10.81
N VAL A 27 13.15 -8.68 10.89
CA VAL A 27 12.28 -8.46 9.73
C VAL A 27 12.66 -7.16 9.02
N TYR A 28 12.87 -6.07 9.77
CA TYR A 28 13.31 -4.80 9.20
C TYR A 28 14.67 -4.94 8.48
N ILE A 29 15.66 -5.56 9.13
CA ILE A 29 16.99 -5.77 8.56
C ILE A 29 16.91 -6.60 7.29
N TRP A 30 16.13 -7.68 7.29
CA TRP A 30 15.95 -8.52 6.10
C TRP A 30 15.39 -7.72 4.92
N PHE A 31 14.30 -6.97 5.11
CA PHE A 31 13.75 -6.13 4.03
C PHE A 31 14.73 -5.06 3.55
N LYS A 32 15.51 -4.47 4.47
CA LYS A 32 16.51 -3.43 4.16
C LYS A 32 17.70 -3.98 3.38
N ALA A 33 18.15 -5.19 3.68
CA ALA A 33 19.25 -5.85 2.99
C ALA A 33 18.87 -6.22 1.55
N ASN A 34 17.62 -6.62 1.32
CA ASN A 34 17.16 -7.09 0.01
C ASN A 34 16.80 -5.96 -0.98
N SER A 35 16.58 -4.72 -0.53
CA SER A 35 16.22 -3.61 -1.44
C SER A 35 16.35 -2.24 -0.80
N LYS A 36 16.82 -1.25 -1.58
CA LYS A 36 16.74 0.18 -1.23
C LYS A 36 15.30 0.67 -1.04
N LYS A 37 14.30 -0.05 -1.60
CA LYS A 37 12.87 0.25 -1.49
C LYS A 37 12.15 -0.63 -0.47
N TYR A 38 12.80 -0.95 0.65
CA TYR A 38 12.29 -1.86 1.69
C TYR A 38 10.84 -1.59 2.11
N GLN A 39 10.43 -0.32 2.24
CA GLN A 39 9.06 0.02 2.63
C GLN A 39 8.00 -0.37 1.59
N THR A 40 8.36 -0.37 0.30
CA THR A 40 7.49 -0.87 -0.78
C THR A 40 7.31 -2.39 -0.69
N HIS A 41 8.38 -3.12 -0.35
CA HIS A 41 8.32 -4.57 -0.17
C HIS A 41 7.53 -4.96 1.08
N ILE A 42 7.72 -4.25 2.19
CA ILE A 42 6.91 -4.42 3.42
C ILE A 42 5.42 -4.24 3.08
N ASN A 43 5.07 -3.17 2.36
CA ASN A 43 3.67 -2.94 1.97
C ASN A 43 3.13 -4.05 1.03
N ALA A 44 3.94 -4.58 0.11
CA ALA A 44 3.55 -5.68 -0.75
C ALA A 44 3.28 -6.97 0.05
N ALA A 45 4.14 -7.30 1.02
CA ALA A 45 3.96 -8.45 1.89
C ALA A 45 2.67 -8.33 2.73
N LEU A 46 2.40 -7.14 3.29
CA LEU A 46 1.16 -6.86 4.02
C LEU A 46 -0.08 -6.99 3.12
N LYS A 47 0.01 -6.56 1.85
CA LYS A 47 -1.07 -6.70 0.87
C LYS A 47 -1.34 -8.17 0.56
N ALA A 48 -0.31 -8.96 0.30
CA ALA A 48 -0.44 -10.40 0.04
C ALA A 48 -1.05 -11.14 1.26
N TYR A 49 -0.61 -10.81 2.47
CA TYR A 49 -1.21 -11.34 3.70
C TYR A 49 -2.71 -11.01 3.80
N LYS A 50 -3.07 -9.74 3.58
CA LYS A 50 -4.47 -9.31 3.54
C LYS A 50 -5.28 -10.14 2.53
N GLU A 51 -4.80 -10.26 1.30
CA GLU A 51 -5.48 -11.00 0.23
C GLU A 51 -5.63 -12.49 0.54
N SER A 52 -4.68 -13.09 1.27
CA SER A 52 -4.78 -14.50 1.69
C SER A 52 -5.80 -14.77 2.81
N ARG A 53 -6.29 -13.71 3.47
CA ARG A 53 -7.20 -13.78 4.62
C ARG A 53 -8.62 -13.27 4.32
N VAL A 54 -8.82 -12.77 3.10
CA VAL A 54 -10.11 -12.30 2.60
C VAL A 54 -10.79 -13.42 1.83
#